data_AF-Q2FV18-F1
#
_entry.id   AF-Q2FV18-F1
#
_cell.length_a   1.000
_cell.length_b   1.000
_cell.length_c   1.000
_cell.angle_alpha   90.00
_cell.angle_beta   90.00
_cell.angle_gamma   90.00
#
_symmetry.space_group_name_H-M   'P 1'
#
loop_
_entity.id
_entity.type
_entity.pdbx_description
1 polymer ?
#
loop_
_entity_poly.entity_id
_entity_poly.type
_entity_poly.pdbx_seq_one_letter_code
_entity_poly.pdbx_strand_id
1 'polypeptide(L)'
;MRLKVLFHFIAAIFISFMLLWMTMLFDLISNQSHLKALLLNLDFLIPSDNTPYILEIICHLLIGSVIYFVFVLLFHTSKRLYYLCYIPLFFLFIALYPFLVFIAQRPIFQFSVTELIGWIITHIFFMSLMALVIPRIK
;
A
#
# COMPACT_ATOMS: atom_id res chain seq x y z
N MET A 1 8.65 -24.81 -8.27
CA MET A 1 8.23 -23.51 -8.85
C MET A 1 6.84 -23.11 -8.37
N ARG A 2 5.78 -23.92 -8.60
CA ARG A 2 4.39 -23.59 -8.22
C ARG A 2 4.21 -23.24 -6.74
N LEU A 3 4.84 -23.99 -5.83
CA LEU A 3 4.76 -23.74 -4.40
C LEU A 3 5.37 -22.37 -3.99
N LYS A 4 6.48 -21.97 -4.62
CA LYS A 4 7.14 -20.68 -4.37
C LYS A 4 6.24 -19.52 -4.79
N VAL A 5 5.64 -19.64 -5.98
CA VAL A 5 4.69 -18.64 -6.49
C VAL A 5 3.48 -18.52 -5.57
N LEU A 6 2.93 -19.64 -5.09
CA LEU A 6 1.84 -19.64 -4.13
C LEU A 6 2.22 -18.94 -2.82
N PHE A 7 3.41 -19.20 -2.27
CA PHE A 7 3.88 -18.51 -1.06
C PHE A 7 4.08 -17.01 -1.27
N HIS A 8 4.63 -16.59 -2.41
CA HIS A 8 4.71 -15.17 -2.75
C HIS A 8 3.32 -14.53 -2.89
N PHE A 9 2.36 -15.22 -3.49
CA PHE A 9 0.98 -14.73 -3.59
C PHE A 9 0.34 -14.55 -2.21
N ILE A 10 0.43 -15.57 -1.33
CA ILE A 10 -0.08 -15.48 0.05
C ILE A 10 0.60 -14.34 0.80
N ALA A 11 1.93 -14.21 0.69
CA ALA A 11 2.68 -13.12 1.30
C ALA A 11 2.26 -11.75 0.77
N ALA A 12 2.04 -11.61 -0.53
CA ALA A 12 1.61 -10.36 -1.15
C ALA A 12 0.25 -9.89 -0.60
N ILE A 13 -0.72 -10.81 -0.55
CA ILE A 13 -2.05 -10.55 0.02
C ILE A 13 -1.94 -10.19 1.50
N PHE A 14 -1.19 -10.98 2.28
CA PHE A 14 -1.00 -10.74 3.70
C PHE A 14 -0.36 -9.38 3.98
N ILE A 15 0.73 -9.03 3.31
CA ILE A 15 1.45 -7.76 3.51
C ILE A 15 0.57 -6.57 3.10
N SER A 16 -0.18 -6.69 2.00
CA SER A 16 -1.11 -5.64 1.56
C SER A 16 -2.26 -5.45 2.56
N PHE A 17 -2.76 -6.55 3.14
CA PHE A 17 -3.75 -6.51 4.20
C PHE A 17 -3.17 -5.92 5.51
N MET A 18 -1.92 -6.23 5.85
CA MET A 18 -1.24 -5.61 7.00
C MET A 18 -1.11 -4.09 6.84
N LEU A 19 -0.84 -3.57 5.62
CA LEU A 19 -0.84 -2.14 5.36
C LEU A 19 -2.22 -1.51 5.66
N LEU A 20 -3.30 -2.15 5.18
CA LEU A 20 -4.66 -1.72 5.46
C LEU A 20 -4.96 -1.71 6.97
N TRP A 21 -4.60 -2.78 7.68
CA TRP A 21 -4.77 -2.86 9.13
C TRP A 21 -3.96 -1.76 9.84
N MET A 22 -2.71 -1.52 9.46
CA MET A 22 -1.89 -0.47 10.07
C MET A 22 -2.48 0.93 9.87
N THR A 23 -3.06 1.23 8.69
CA THR A 23 -3.77 2.51 8.49
C THR A 23 -5.01 2.62 9.37
N MET A 24 -5.76 1.52 9.55
CA MET A 24 -6.90 1.49 10.47
C MET A 24 -6.47 1.70 11.92
N LEU A 25 -5.36 1.11 12.36
CA LEU A 25 -4.83 1.32 13.71
C LEU A 25 -4.42 2.79 13.92
N PHE A 26 -3.81 3.40 12.91
CA PHE A 26 -3.47 4.82 12.97
C PHE A 26 -4.71 5.71 13.11
N ASP A 27 -5.78 5.40 12.37
CA ASP A 27 -7.07 6.10 12.46
C ASP A 27 -7.71 6.00 13.84
N LEU A 28 -7.65 4.82 14.46
CA LEU A 28 -8.14 4.62 15.82
C LEU A 28 -7.34 5.42 16.88
N ILE A 29 -6.03 5.62 16.65
CA ILE A 29 -5.17 6.35 17.59
C ILE A 29 -5.32 7.86 17.40
N SER A 30 -5.46 8.34 16.17
CA SER A 30 -5.45 9.77 15.85
C SER A 30 -6.84 10.43 15.94
N ASN A 31 -7.91 9.65 16.11
CA ASN A 31 -9.33 10.05 16.24
C ASN A 31 -9.95 10.86 15.09
N GLN A 32 -9.15 11.57 14.28
CA GLN A 32 -9.59 12.46 13.20
C GLN A 32 -8.94 12.12 11.84
N SER A 33 -8.16 11.05 11.75
CA SER A 33 -7.59 10.63 10.47
C SER A 33 -8.48 9.64 9.73
N HIS A 34 -8.32 9.65 8.41
CA HIS A 34 -9.07 8.84 7.46
C HIS A 34 -8.12 8.08 6.53
N LEU A 35 -6.95 7.65 7.02
CA LEU A 35 -5.92 7.00 6.19
C LEU A 35 -6.41 5.69 5.58
N LYS A 36 -7.18 4.90 6.33
CA LYS A 36 -7.79 3.68 5.79
C LYS A 36 -8.73 4.02 4.63
N ALA A 37 -9.56 5.05 4.81
CA ALA A 37 -10.51 5.47 3.78
C ALA A 37 -9.79 6.06 2.56
N LEU A 38 -8.69 6.80 2.76
CA LEU A 38 -7.87 7.35 1.69
C LEU A 38 -7.14 6.24 0.91
N LEU A 39 -6.57 5.25 1.62
CA LEU A 39 -5.89 4.10 1.02
C LEU A 39 -6.82 3.28 0.11
N LEU A 40 -8.09 3.18 0.48
CA LEU A 40 -9.12 2.45 -0.25
C LEU A 40 -9.89 3.33 -1.25
N ASN A 41 -9.62 4.63 -1.29
CA ASN A 41 -10.45 5.58 -2.02
C ASN A 41 -10.42 5.33 -3.53
N LEU A 42 -11.61 5.22 -4.14
CA LEU A 42 -11.80 5.14 -5.60
C LEU A 42 -12.74 6.24 -6.14
N ASP A 43 -13.08 7.24 -5.31
CA ASP A 43 -14.09 8.25 -5.65
C ASP A 43 -13.74 9.13 -6.87
N PHE A 44 -12.46 9.18 -7.23
CA PHE A 44 -11.95 9.84 -8.42
C PHE A 44 -12.18 9.05 -9.72
N LEU A 45 -12.56 7.77 -9.63
CA LEU A 45 -12.90 6.91 -10.77
C LEU A 45 -14.39 6.55 -10.80
N ILE A 46 -14.97 6.26 -9.63
CA ILE A 46 -16.32 5.74 -9.49
C ILE A 46 -17.01 6.55 -8.39
N PRO A 47 -18.23 7.09 -8.62
CA PRO A 47 -19.00 7.75 -7.57
C PRO A 47 -19.08 6.90 -6.29
N SER A 48 -18.83 7.51 -5.13
CA SER A 48 -18.68 6.77 -3.86
C SER A 48 -19.96 6.08 -3.39
N ASP A 49 -21.12 6.59 -3.81
CA ASP A 49 -22.44 5.98 -3.60
C ASP A 49 -22.61 4.65 -4.35
N ASN A 50 -21.83 4.44 -5.43
CA ASN A 50 -21.91 3.29 -6.32
C ASN A 50 -20.70 2.35 -6.19
N THR A 51 -19.77 2.62 -5.27
CA THR A 51 -18.55 1.81 -5.11
C THR A 51 -18.72 0.81 -3.97
N PRO A 52 -18.82 -0.51 -4.25
CA PRO A 52 -18.89 -1.50 -3.19
C PRO A 52 -17.57 -1.54 -2.42
N TYR A 53 -17.63 -1.54 -1.09
CA TYR A 53 -16.43 -1.61 -0.23
C TYR A 53 -15.53 -2.83 -0.53
N ILE A 54 -16.13 -3.95 -0.97
CA ILE A 54 -15.38 -5.14 -1.38
C ILE A 54 -14.49 -4.84 -2.61
N LEU A 55 -14.98 -4.03 -3.55
CA LEU A 55 -14.21 -3.62 -4.72
C LEU A 55 -12.99 -2.79 -4.31
N GLU A 56 -13.16 -1.84 -3.40
CA GLU A 56 -12.05 -1.01 -2.88
C GLU A 56 -10.95 -1.90 -2.27
N ILE A 57 -11.33 -2.88 -1.44
CA ILE A 57 -10.38 -3.84 -0.86
C ILE A 57 -9.70 -4.67 -1.96
N ILE A 58 -10.45 -5.19 -2.93
CA ILE A 58 -9.88 -6.00 -4.02
C ILE A 58 -8.86 -5.17 -4.81
N CYS A 59 -9.18 -3.93 -5.19
CA CYS A 59 -8.27 -3.04 -5.88
C CYS A 59 -6.99 -2.79 -5.07
N HIS A 60 -7.10 -2.52 -3.77
CA HIS A 60 -5.94 -2.35 -2.88
C HIS A 60 -5.06 -3.60 -2.83
N LEU A 61 -5.65 -4.77 -2.61
CA LEU A 61 -4.92 -6.04 -2.57
C LEU A 61 -4.25 -6.37 -3.90
N LEU A 62 -4.88 -6.02 -5.03
CA LEU A 62 -4.30 -6.17 -6.36
C LEU A 62 -3.10 -5.24 -6.57
N ILE A 63 -3.22 -3.95 -6.26
CA ILE A 63 -2.13 -2.97 -6.41
C ILE A 63 -0.94 -3.39 -5.54
N GLY A 64 -1.17 -3.71 -4.27
CA GLY A 64 -0.11 -4.18 -3.36
C GLY A 64 0.55 -5.47 -3.87
N SER A 65 -0.24 -6.39 -4.45
CA SER A 65 0.30 -7.60 -5.06
C SER A 65 1.14 -7.33 -6.30
N VAL A 66 0.73 -6.41 -7.17
CA VAL A 66 1.52 -6.00 -8.35
C VAL A 66 2.86 -5.43 -7.91
N ILE A 67 2.87 -4.50 -6.95
CA ILE A 67 4.12 -3.94 -6.39
C ILE A 67 5.00 -5.07 -5.84
N TYR A 68 4.42 -5.98 -5.07
CA TYR A 68 5.15 -7.12 -4.51
C TYR A 68 5.81 -7.99 -5.59
N PHE A 69 5.06 -8.39 -6.63
CA PHE A 69 5.58 -9.25 -7.70
C PHE A 69 6.60 -8.54 -8.59
N VAL A 70 6.48 -7.23 -8.82
CA VAL A 70 7.54 -6.44 -9.46
C VAL A 70 8.83 -6.55 -8.65
N PHE A 71 8.78 -6.44 -7.33
CA PHE A 71 9.96 -6.59 -6.48
C PHE A 71 10.50 -8.03 -6.42
N VAL A 72 9.66 -9.06 -6.49
CA VAL A 72 10.11 -10.45 -6.67
C VAL A 72 10.88 -10.61 -7.99
N LEU A 73 10.36 -10.07 -9.09
CA LEU A 73 11.04 -10.09 -10.39
C LEU A 73 12.39 -9.36 -10.34
N LEU A 74 12.42 -8.17 -9.72
CA LEU A 74 13.65 -7.41 -9.51
C LEU A 74 14.67 -8.20 -8.68
N PHE A 75 14.24 -8.88 -7.61
CA PHE A 75 15.12 -9.68 -6.77
C PHE A 75 15.80 -10.82 -7.52
N HIS A 76 15.05 -11.50 -8.40
CA HIS A 76 15.58 -12.58 -9.23
C HIS A 76 16.44 -12.08 -10.39
N THR A 77 16.15 -10.89 -10.93
CA THR A 77 16.90 -10.31 -12.06
C THR A 77 18.20 -9.65 -11.61
N SER A 78 18.15 -8.81 -10.56
CA SER A 78 19.31 -8.09 -10.03
C SER A 78 19.08 -7.69 -8.57
N LYS A 79 19.75 -8.39 -7.64
CA LYS A 79 19.68 -8.08 -6.21
C LYS A 79 20.06 -6.62 -5.91
N ARG A 80 21.04 -6.07 -6.64
CA ARG A 80 21.43 -4.66 -6.48
C ARG A 80 20.28 -3.73 -6.86
N LEU A 81 19.65 -3.97 -8.02
CA LEU A 81 18.51 -3.15 -8.47
C LEU A 81 17.33 -3.27 -7.52
N TYR A 82 17.03 -4.48 -7.05
CA TYR A 82 16.01 -4.74 -6.04
C TYR A 82 16.15 -3.84 -4.80
N TYR A 83 17.34 -3.78 -4.20
CA TYR A 83 17.56 -2.92 -3.02
C TYR A 83 17.53 -1.43 -3.38
N LEU A 84 18.04 -1.03 -4.53
CA LEU A 84 18.00 0.37 -4.98
C LEU A 84 16.57 0.86 -5.25
N CYS A 85 15.68 0.01 -5.75
CA CYS A 85 14.29 0.36 -6.07
C CYS A 85 13.43 0.69 -4.84
N TYR A 86 13.87 0.37 -3.61
CA TYR A 86 13.18 0.83 -2.39
C TYR A 86 13.25 2.35 -2.22
N ILE A 87 14.32 3.00 -2.68
CA ILE A 87 14.49 4.45 -2.59
C ILE A 87 13.42 5.19 -3.42
N PRO A 88 13.25 4.94 -4.73
CA PRO A 88 12.18 5.57 -5.50
C PRO A 88 10.79 5.14 -5.05
N LEU A 89 10.61 3.91 -4.55
CA LEU A 89 9.32 3.47 -3.98
C LEU A 89 8.94 4.32 -2.76
N PHE A 90 9.91 4.63 -1.89
CA PHE A 90 9.67 5.50 -0.74
C PHE A 90 9.25 6.91 -1.16
N PHE A 91 9.96 7.53 -2.11
CA PHE A 91 9.59 8.84 -2.64
C PHE A 91 8.23 8.82 -3.35
N LEU A 92 7.91 7.73 -4.06
CA LEU A 92 6.58 7.53 -4.64
C LEU A 92 5.51 7.58 -3.55
N PHE A 93 5.68 6.88 -2.42
CA PHE A 93 4.70 6.92 -1.34
C PHE A 93 4.58 8.30 -0.66
N ILE A 94 5.68 9.05 -0.55
CA ILE A 94 5.62 10.45 -0.06
C ILE A 94 4.77 11.32 -1.00
N ALA A 95 5.00 11.22 -2.31
CA ALA A 95 4.26 12.00 -3.30
C ALA A 95 2.80 11.53 -3.47
N LEU A 96 2.54 10.24 -3.24
CA LEU A 96 1.22 9.64 -3.43
C LEU A 96 0.19 10.17 -2.44
N TYR A 97 0.56 10.44 -1.18
CA TYR A 97 -0.38 10.98 -0.20
C TYR A 97 -1.02 12.32 -0.64
N PRO A 98 -0.26 13.41 -0.87
CA PRO A 98 -0.86 14.68 -1.29
C PRO A 98 -1.54 14.55 -2.65
N PHE A 99 -1.05 13.68 -3.54
CA PHE A 99 -1.70 13.44 -4.83
C PHE A 99 -3.08 12.80 -4.68
N LEU A 100 -3.21 11.76 -3.85
CA LEU A 100 -4.49 11.11 -3.58
C LEU A 100 -5.49 12.07 -2.93
N VAL A 101 -5.04 12.89 -1.97
CA VAL A 101 -5.88 13.94 -1.38
C VAL A 101 -6.34 14.95 -2.43
N PHE A 102 -5.44 15.36 -3.33
CA PHE A 102 -5.76 16.33 -4.37
C PHE A 102 -6.80 15.84 -5.38
N ILE A 103 -6.76 14.56 -5.77
CA ILE A 103 -7.72 14.00 -6.73
C ILE A 103 -9.02 13.52 -6.07
N ALA A 104 -9.07 13.42 -4.76
CA ALA A 104 -10.22 12.91 -4.04
C ALA A 104 -11.44 13.82 -4.19
N GLN A 105 -12.63 13.21 -4.31
CA GLN A 105 -13.88 13.94 -4.50
C GLN A 105 -14.64 14.17 -3.20
N ARG A 106 -14.48 13.30 -2.19
CA ARG A 106 -15.15 13.45 -0.90
C ARG A 106 -14.48 14.54 -0.03
N PRO A 107 -15.27 15.42 0.61
CA PRO A 107 -14.75 16.56 1.39
C PRO A 107 -14.05 16.16 2.69
N ILE A 108 -14.15 14.89 3.11
CA ILE A 108 -13.46 14.36 4.28
C ILE A 108 -11.93 14.33 4.09
N PHE A 109 -11.47 14.30 2.84
CA PHE A 109 -10.04 14.25 2.53
C PHE A 109 -9.48 15.66 2.42
N GLN A 110 -8.83 16.10 3.51
CA GLN A 110 -8.09 17.35 3.55
C GLN A 110 -6.63 17.03 3.89
N PHE A 111 -5.71 17.80 3.31
CA PHE A 111 -4.30 17.58 3.58
C PHE A 111 -4.02 17.80 5.07
N SER A 112 -3.45 16.77 5.70
CA SER A 112 -3.08 16.79 7.11
C SER A 112 -1.65 16.29 7.28
N VAL A 113 -0.82 17.06 7.99
CA VAL A 113 0.56 16.67 8.30
C VAL A 113 0.59 15.41 9.16
N THR A 114 -0.36 15.27 10.10
CA THR A 114 -0.50 14.07 10.94
C THR A 114 -0.78 12.83 10.09
N GLU A 115 -1.68 12.94 9.12
CA GLU A 115 -1.97 11.85 8.18
C GLU A 115 -0.79 11.55 7.27
N LEU A 116 -0.07 12.55 6.77
CA LEU A 116 1.15 12.32 5.98
C LEU A 116 2.20 11.54 6.79
N ILE A 117 2.40 11.88 8.07
CA ILE A 117 3.30 11.14 8.96
C ILE A 117 2.82 9.70 9.13
N GLY A 118 1.53 9.49 9.43
CA GLY A 118 0.94 8.16 9.54
C GLY A 118 1.09 7.34 8.26
N TRP A 119 0.80 7.96 7.11
CA TRP A 119 0.95 7.36 5.79
C TRP A 119 2.38 6.90 5.53
N ILE A 120 3.38 7.74 5.84
CA ILE A 120 4.79 7.39 5.69
C ILE A 120 5.15 6.23 6.61
N ILE A 121 4.74 6.25 7.88
CA ILE A 121 5.03 5.18 8.85
C ILE A 121 4.46 3.84 8.39
N THR A 122 3.19 3.81 7.97
CA THR A 122 2.55 2.56 7.53
C THR A 122 3.17 2.01 6.24
N HIS A 123 3.60 2.88 5.32
CA HIS A 123 4.30 2.46 4.10
C HIS A 123 5.74 2.01 4.35
N ILE A 124 6.46 2.60 5.31
CA ILE A 124 7.77 2.08 5.76
C ILE A 124 7.60 0.66 6.31
N PHE A 125 6.55 0.41 7.09
CA PHE A 125 6.23 -0.91 7.60
C PHE A 125 5.94 -1.91 6.46
N PHE A 126 5.10 -1.54 5.51
CA PHE A 126 4.82 -2.34 4.30
C PHE A 126 6.11 -2.70 3.53
N MET A 127 6.96 -1.71 3.24
CA MET A 127 8.23 -1.93 2.54
C MET A 127 9.17 -2.84 3.34
N SER A 128 9.23 -2.68 4.66
CA SER A 128 10.05 -3.51 5.54
C SER A 128 9.60 -4.97 5.51
N LEU A 129 8.29 -5.23 5.57
CA LEU A 129 7.76 -6.57 5.41
C LEU A 129 8.13 -7.18 4.06
N MET A 130 8.02 -6.43 2.96
CA MET A 130 8.46 -6.90 1.64
C MET A 130 9.95 -7.25 1.63
N ALA A 131 10.79 -6.35 2.16
CA ALA A 131 12.25 -6.50 2.19
C ALA A 131 12.69 -7.72 3.00
N LEU A 132 11.93 -8.04 4.05
CA LEU A 132 12.15 -9.22 4.88
C LEU A 132 11.65 -10.50 4.21
N VAL A 133 10.46 -10.49 3.64
CA VAL A 133 9.79 -11.72 3.18
C VAL A 133 10.32 -12.21 1.85
N ILE A 134 10.52 -11.32 0.86
CA ILE A 134 10.88 -11.70 -0.51
C ILE A 134 12.17 -12.55 -0.55
N PRO A 135 13.28 -12.18 0.11
CA PRO A 135 14.52 -12.97 0.06
C PRO A 135 14.43 -14.31 0.80
N ARG A 136 13.44 -14.49 1.68
CA ARG A 136 13.29 -15.68 2.54
C ARG A 136 12.41 -16.77 1.93
N ILE A 137 11.50 -16.41 1.02
CA ILE A 137 10.72 -17.40 0.27
C ILE A 137 11.62 -17.96 -0.83
N LYS A 138 12.09 -19.20 -0.62
CA LYS A 138 13.07 -19.85 -1.50
C LYS A 138 12.47 -20.72 -2.56
#